data_AF-A0A1Y6BDZ3-F1
#
_entry.id   AF-A0A1Y6BDZ3-F1
#
_cell.length_a   1.000
_cell.length_b   1.000
_cell.length_c   1.000
_cell.angle_alpha   90.00
_cell.angle_beta   90.00
_cell.angle_gamma   90.00
#
_symmetry.space_group_name_H-M   'P 1'
#
loop_
_entity.id
_entity.type
_entity.pdbx_description
1 polymer ?
#
loop_
_entity_poly.entity_id
_entity_poly.type
_entity_poly.pdbx_seq_one_letter_code
_entity_poly.pdbx_strand_id
1 'polypeptide(L)'
;MEQEEARLFLVKSLRQALCTHRGDSSDSISHLRKKVEGLRRTFELRLGILSQARHQAWFRQSHATEWGPFPGNVRKDAVFVYFSPEKARKLRNEVVRAWQEGETELESLPPGPCLWRYLLDLNHQWYSICQLASPYQDLRLNELPEGLPDDLACRSIHAFLLKVRGAVDGARTDLDHCFQVLFKASETFLNAYYQKPRSSGPGRQGAGRDRGIKSELEESLRFFEFDRTPNARDLRKRYLELAKRCHPDVAGGDDDRFKKLTHHYHQILKRLPSRA
;
A
#
# COMPACT_ATOMS: atom_id res chain seq x y z
N MET A 1 -24.99 24.99 41.75
CA MET A 1 -24.82 25.76 40.51
C MET A 1 -23.45 25.49 39.89
N GLU A 2 -22.34 25.67 40.60
CA GLU A 2 -20.98 25.46 40.04
C GLU A 2 -20.74 24.08 39.39
N GLN A 3 -21.20 22.99 40.02
CA GLN A 3 -21.07 21.64 39.44
C GLN A 3 -21.88 21.44 38.15
N GLU A 4 -23.03 22.08 38.05
CA GLU A 4 -23.91 21.97 36.88
C GLU A 4 -23.37 22.80 35.71
N GLU A 5 -22.81 23.97 36.01
CA GLU A 5 -22.06 24.79 35.05
C GLU A 5 -20.81 24.06 34.53
N ALA A 6 -20.06 23.38 35.41
CA ALA A 6 -18.91 22.58 35.00
C ALA A 6 -19.32 21.40 34.09
N ARG A 7 -20.44 20.72 34.39
CA ARG A 7 -20.98 19.67 33.51
C ARG A 7 -21.43 20.22 32.16
N LEU A 8 -22.07 21.39 32.12
CA LEU A 8 -22.44 22.05 30.87
C LEU A 8 -21.21 22.43 30.05
N PHE A 9 -20.15 22.91 30.71
CA PHE A 9 -18.88 23.23 30.05
C PHE A 9 -18.23 21.96 29.48
N LEU A 10 -18.20 20.85 30.22
CA LEU A 10 -17.71 19.56 29.74
C LEU A 10 -18.49 19.09 28.50
N VAL A 11 -19.81 19.13 28.53
CA VAL A 11 -20.65 18.74 27.38
C VAL A 11 -20.37 19.64 26.17
N LYS A 12 -20.16 20.94 26.38
CA LYS A 12 -19.80 21.88 25.31
C LYS A 12 -18.44 21.56 24.72
N SER A 13 -17.43 21.28 25.55
CA SER A 13 -16.09 20.86 25.10
C SER A 13 -16.12 19.53 24.36
N LEU A 14 -16.89 18.55 24.84
CA LEU A 14 -17.13 17.27 24.16
C LEU A 14 -17.78 17.49 22.79
N ARG A 15 -18.82 18.32 22.71
CA ARG A 15 -19.45 18.66 21.43
C ARG A 15 -18.47 19.37 20.50
N GLN A 16 -17.65 20.29 20.99
CA GLN A 16 -16.67 20.97 20.17
C GLN A 16 -15.62 20.02 19.59
N ALA A 17 -15.13 19.06 20.38
CA ALA A 17 -14.21 18.04 19.90
C ALA A 17 -14.86 17.10 18.87
N LEU A 18 -16.14 16.77 19.08
CA LEU A 18 -16.90 15.85 18.23
C LEU A 18 -17.53 16.51 17.00
N CYS A 19 -17.70 17.83 16.95
CA CYS A 19 -18.28 18.51 15.80
C CYS A 19 -17.23 18.84 14.75
N THR A 20 -17.56 18.62 13.47
CA THR A 20 -16.75 19.13 12.36
C THR A 20 -17.06 20.61 12.16
N HIS A 21 -16.02 21.46 12.04
CA HIS A 21 -16.15 22.92 11.97
C HIS A 21 -16.80 23.49 10.68
N ARG A 22 -17.54 22.70 9.89
CA ARG A 22 -17.95 23.08 8.53
C ARG A 22 -19.35 22.63 8.11
N GLY A 23 -20.37 22.84 8.94
CA GLY A 23 -21.78 22.75 8.51
C GLY A 23 -22.23 21.36 8.00
N ASP A 24 -21.40 20.33 8.17
CA ASP A 24 -21.67 18.96 7.75
C ASP A 24 -22.31 18.23 8.94
N SER A 25 -23.38 17.47 8.71
CA SER A 25 -24.15 16.85 9.78
C SER A 25 -23.44 15.67 10.46
N SER A 26 -22.23 15.30 10.01
CA SER A 26 -21.46 14.21 10.59
C SER A 26 -20.45 14.67 11.64
N ASP A 27 -20.42 13.97 12.77
CA ASP A 27 -19.40 14.15 13.79
C ASP A 27 -17.99 13.79 13.27
N SER A 28 -16.97 14.35 13.91
CA SER A 28 -15.55 14.20 13.55
C SER A 28 -15.12 12.74 13.53
N ILE A 29 -15.68 11.90 14.41
CA ILE A 29 -15.43 10.46 14.46
C ILE A 29 -15.99 9.76 13.23
N SER A 30 -17.25 10.04 12.85
CA SER A 30 -17.89 9.48 11.66
C SER A 30 -17.17 9.92 10.39
N HIS A 31 -16.69 11.17 10.35
CA HIS A 31 -15.87 11.65 9.24
C HIS A 31 -14.54 10.89 9.14
N LEU A 32 -13.85 10.71 10.27
CA LEU A 32 -12.64 9.89 10.33
C LEU A 32 -12.91 8.47 9.83
N ARG A 33 -13.96 7.81 10.32
CA ARG A 33 -14.33 6.45 9.89
C ARG A 33 -14.64 6.37 8.40
N LYS A 34 -15.33 7.37 7.82
CA LYS A 34 -15.54 7.45 6.36
C LYS A 34 -14.21 7.53 5.59
N LYS A 35 -13.25 8.33 6.07
CA LYS A 35 -11.92 8.42 5.45
C LYS A 35 -11.13 7.12 5.57
N VAL A 36 -11.21 6.45 6.72
CA VAL A 36 -10.58 5.14 6.96
C VAL A 36 -11.18 4.07 6.05
N GLU A 37 -12.50 4.04 5.89
CA GLU A 37 -13.17 3.13 4.97
C GLU A 37 -12.78 3.43 3.50
N GLY A 38 -12.66 4.70 3.13
CA GLY A 38 -12.13 5.10 1.83
C GLY A 38 -10.68 4.63 1.61
N LEU A 39 -9.85 4.67 2.66
CA LEU A 39 -8.49 4.14 2.62
C LEU A 39 -8.49 2.62 2.47
N ARG A 40 -9.34 1.91 3.22
CA ARG A 40 -9.47 0.45 3.13
C ARG A 40 -9.87 0.00 1.72
N ARG A 41 -10.88 0.64 1.12
CA ARG A 41 -11.27 0.38 -0.28
C ARG A 41 -10.13 0.69 -1.26
N THR A 42 -9.37 1.75 -1.00
CA THR A 42 -8.18 2.07 -1.79
C THR A 42 -7.12 0.98 -1.66
N PHE A 43 -6.94 0.41 -0.47
CA PHE A 43 -6.06 -0.74 -0.27
C PHE A 43 -6.58 -1.97 -0.98
N GLU A 44 -7.87 -2.32 -0.90
CA GLU A 44 -8.42 -3.46 -1.63
C GLU A 44 -8.23 -3.34 -3.14
N LEU A 45 -8.52 -2.15 -3.70
CA LEU A 45 -8.30 -1.87 -5.12
C LEU A 45 -6.81 -1.90 -5.47
N ARG A 46 -5.94 -1.21 -4.72
CA ARG A 46 -4.51 -1.13 -5.04
C ARG A 46 -3.78 -2.43 -4.75
N LEU A 47 -4.02 -3.11 -3.63
CA LEU A 47 -3.46 -4.44 -3.33
C LEU A 47 -3.94 -5.48 -4.34
N GLY A 48 -5.20 -5.41 -4.79
CA GLY A 48 -5.75 -6.31 -5.80
C GLY A 48 -5.19 -6.06 -7.21
N ILE A 49 -4.92 -4.80 -7.56
CA ILE A 49 -4.43 -4.39 -8.90
C ILE A 49 -2.90 -4.41 -8.99
N LEU A 50 -2.19 -4.16 -7.88
CA LEU A 50 -0.73 -4.19 -7.84
C LEU A 50 -0.25 -5.65 -7.84
N SER A 51 0.00 -6.19 -9.04
CA SER A 51 0.69 -7.47 -9.16
C SER A 51 2.00 -7.43 -8.37
N GLN A 52 2.42 -8.57 -7.81
CA GLN A 52 3.71 -8.74 -7.12
C GLN A 52 4.92 -8.25 -7.95
N ALA A 53 4.76 -8.01 -9.25
CA ALA A 53 5.79 -7.47 -10.13
C ALA A 53 6.01 -5.95 -10.02
N ARG A 54 5.07 -5.16 -9.46
CA ARG A 54 5.14 -3.67 -9.44
C ARG A 54 5.53 -3.10 -8.08
N HIS A 55 6.65 -3.62 -7.59
CA HIS A 55 7.37 -3.34 -6.35
C HIS A 55 7.45 -1.88 -5.86
N GLN A 56 7.56 -0.90 -6.76
CA GLN A 56 7.85 0.49 -6.37
C GLN A 56 6.59 1.36 -6.16
N ALA A 57 5.39 0.78 -6.16
CA ALA A 57 4.13 1.51 -6.11
C ALA A 57 3.71 2.03 -4.73
N TRP A 58 4.27 1.47 -3.66
CA TRP A 58 3.86 1.68 -2.26
C TRP A 58 4.38 2.98 -1.64
N PHE A 59 5.52 3.46 -2.14
CA PHE A 59 6.19 4.68 -1.68
C PHE A 59 6.13 5.80 -2.75
N ARG A 60 5.16 5.72 -3.68
CA ARG A 60 5.00 6.72 -4.74
C ARG A 60 4.30 7.97 -4.26
N GLN A 61 4.65 9.09 -4.89
CA GLN A 61 3.71 10.18 -5.11
C GLN A 61 2.62 9.69 -6.09
N SER A 62 1.37 9.63 -5.63
CA SER A 62 0.22 9.40 -6.52
C SER A 62 -0.08 10.69 -7.29
N HIS A 63 0.16 10.73 -8.60
CA HIS A 63 -0.42 11.78 -9.44
C HIS A 63 -1.84 11.41 -9.87
N ALA A 64 -2.67 12.45 -9.89
CA ALA A 64 -4.11 12.41 -10.05
C ALA A 64 -4.56 11.91 -11.43
N THR A 65 -5.53 10.99 -11.48
CA THR A 65 -6.31 10.68 -12.69
C THR A 65 -7.78 10.98 -12.42
N GLU A 66 -8.41 11.71 -13.33
CA GLU A 66 -9.72 12.42 -13.23
C GLU A 66 -10.97 11.56 -12.95
N TRP A 67 -10.85 10.24 -12.84
CA TRP A 67 -11.94 9.35 -12.40
C TRP A 67 -11.56 8.48 -11.19
N GLY A 68 -10.48 8.86 -10.49
CA GLY A 68 -10.20 8.53 -9.09
C GLY A 68 -10.25 9.83 -8.26
N PRO A 69 -10.04 9.77 -6.93
CA PRO A 69 -10.26 10.91 -6.00
C PRO A 69 -9.35 12.14 -6.20
N PHE A 70 -8.66 12.27 -7.33
CA PHE A 70 -7.77 13.38 -7.60
C PHE A 70 -7.97 13.91 -9.04
N PRO A 71 -8.12 15.23 -9.26
CA PRO A 71 -8.34 15.81 -10.58
C PRO A 71 -7.02 16.09 -11.34
N GLY A 72 -6.99 15.68 -12.61
CA GLY A 72 -6.56 16.47 -13.77
C GLY A 72 -5.13 16.98 -13.89
N ASN A 73 -4.25 16.16 -14.47
CA ASN A 73 -3.64 16.40 -15.78
C ASN A 73 -2.42 15.48 -15.99
N VAL A 74 -2.37 14.86 -17.16
CA VAL A 74 -1.26 14.00 -17.63
C VAL A 74 0.05 14.79 -17.66
N ARG A 75 1.04 14.41 -16.85
CA ARG A 75 2.44 14.89 -16.95
C ARG A 75 3.45 13.79 -16.63
N LYS A 76 4.60 13.87 -17.31
CA LYS A 76 5.59 12.82 -17.57
C LYS A 76 6.06 12.07 -16.31
N ASP A 77 5.95 10.75 -16.43
CA ASP A 77 6.27 9.72 -15.45
C ASP A 77 7.75 9.67 -15.05
N ALA A 78 8.11 10.14 -13.86
CA ALA A 78 9.26 9.65 -13.10
C ALA A 78 8.74 8.64 -12.05
N VAL A 79 8.31 7.47 -12.53
CA VAL A 79 7.49 6.47 -11.80
C VAL A 79 8.25 5.67 -10.71
N PHE A 80 9.53 5.98 -10.50
CA PHE A 80 10.47 5.16 -9.73
C PHE A 80 11.48 6.03 -8.95
N VAL A 81 11.25 6.23 -7.64
CA VAL A 81 12.30 6.70 -6.73
C VAL A 81 12.99 5.47 -6.17
N TYR A 82 14.27 5.28 -6.47
CA TYR A 82 15.07 4.21 -5.90
C TYR A 82 15.23 4.42 -4.38
N PHE A 83 14.85 3.42 -3.59
CA PHE A 83 15.15 3.37 -2.16
C PHE A 83 16.28 2.36 -1.93
N SER A 84 17.35 2.76 -1.24
CA SER A 84 18.35 1.80 -0.78
C SER A 84 17.75 0.89 0.30
N PRO A 85 18.25 -0.36 0.47
CA PRO A 85 17.75 -1.29 1.48
C PRO A 85 17.82 -0.72 2.90
N GLU A 86 18.87 0.00 3.20
CA GLU A 86 19.07 0.67 4.49
C GLU A 86 18.05 1.78 4.70
N LYS A 87 17.80 2.59 3.67
CA LYS A 87 16.78 3.65 3.73
C LYS A 87 15.37 3.07 3.90
N ALA A 88 15.06 1.95 3.25
CA ALA A 88 13.77 1.28 3.39
C ALA A 88 13.57 0.67 4.79
N ARG A 89 14.61 0.05 5.37
CA ARG A 89 14.58 -0.45 6.75
C ARG A 89 14.49 0.68 7.77
N LYS A 90 15.23 1.78 7.55
CA LYS A 90 15.17 2.97 8.39
C LYS A 90 13.76 3.56 8.37
N LEU A 91 13.20 3.75 7.18
CA LEU A 91 11.84 4.25 7.00
C LEU A 91 10.80 3.35 7.67
N ARG A 92 10.96 2.03 7.61
CA ARG A 92 10.09 1.07 8.32
C ARG A 92 10.06 1.36 9.82
N ASN A 93 11.23 1.52 10.44
CA ASN A 93 11.32 1.76 11.88
C ASN A 93 10.75 3.15 12.23
N GLU A 94 11.05 4.17 11.43
CA GLU A 94 10.53 5.52 11.61
C GLU A 94 9.00 5.58 11.49
N VAL A 95 8.40 4.85 10.54
CA VAL A 95 6.94 4.78 10.37
C VAL A 95 6.26 4.12 11.57
N VAL A 96 6.85 3.05 12.12
CA VAL A 96 6.32 2.41 13.34
C VAL A 96 6.38 3.37 14.51
N ARG A 97 7.51 4.08 14.67
CA ARG A 97 7.70 5.07 15.73
C ARG A 97 6.66 6.20 15.60
N ALA A 98 6.56 6.80 14.42
CA ALA A 98 5.59 7.87 14.13
C ALA A 98 4.14 7.41 14.34
N TRP A 99 3.81 6.16 14.01
CA TRP A 99 2.48 5.61 14.28
C TRP A 99 2.15 5.53 15.78
N GLN A 100 3.14 5.17 16.62
CA GLN A 100 2.98 5.07 18.07
C GLN A 100 2.95 6.45 18.75
N GLU A 101 3.73 7.39 18.24
CA GLU A 101 3.87 8.75 18.80
C GLU A 101 2.80 9.72 18.26
N GLY A 102 2.08 9.35 17.20
CA GLY A 102 1.10 10.22 16.54
C GLY A 102 1.72 11.29 15.64
N GLU A 103 2.98 11.12 15.23
CA GLU A 103 3.71 12.05 14.35
C GLU A 103 3.23 11.92 12.89
N THR A 104 3.14 13.04 12.17
CA THR A 104 2.79 13.08 10.73
C THR A 104 3.99 13.35 9.83
N GLU A 105 5.05 13.95 10.36
CA GLU A 105 6.20 14.40 9.59
C GLU A 105 7.35 13.41 9.69
N LEU A 106 7.66 12.79 8.55
CA LEU A 106 8.82 11.92 8.39
C LEU A 106 9.69 12.48 7.27
N GLU A 107 10.90 12.96 7.61
CA GLU A 107 11.88 13.47 6.63
C GLU A 107 12.28 12.40 5.60
N SER A 108 12.27 11.13 6.00
CA SER A 108 12.63 10.01 5.13
C SER A 108 11.54 9.64 4.12
N LEU A 109 10.30 10.12 4.29
CA LEU A 109 9.25 9.91 3.31
C LEU A 109 9.47 10.85 2.11
N PRO A 110 9.25 10.36 0.88
CA PRO A 110 9.30 11.24 -0.28
C PRO A 110 8.25 12.34 -0.11
N PRO A 111 8.53 13.57 -0.55
CA PRO A 111 7.53 14.63 -0.55
C PRO A 111 6.30 14.17 -1.36
N GLY A 112 5.13 14.76 -1.14
CA GLY A 112 3.91 14.46 -1.91
C GLY A 112 3.05 13.27 -1.42
N PRO A 113 1.97 12.94 -2.15
CA PRO A 113 0.91 12.07 -1.64
C PRO A 113 1.31 10.60 -1.69
N CYS A 114 1.59 10.01 -0.53
CA CYS A 114 1.80 8.57 -0.35
C CYS A 114 0.83 7.98 0.67
N LEU A 115 0.58 6.67 0.58
CA LEU A 115 -0.38 5.96 1.44
C LEU A 115 0.03 6.00 2.92
N TRP A 116 1.35 5.92 3.20
CA TRP A 116 1.88 6.04 4.56
C TRP A 116 1.61 7.41 5.17
N ARG A 117 1.86 8.49 4.43
CA ARG A 117 1.59 9.85 4.92
C ARG A 117 0.11 10.06 5.17
N TYR A 118 -0.74 9.64 4.24
CA TYR A 118 -2.19 9.72 4.43
C TYR A 118 -2.66 8.93 5.66
N LEU A 119 -2.10 7.74 5.88
CA LEU A 119 -2.39 6.93 7.06
C LEU A 119 -1.93 7.62 8.36
N LEU A 120 -0.73 8.20 8.39
CA LEU A 120 -0.23 8.98 9.53
C LEU A 120 -1.08 10.24 9.79
N ASP A 121 -1.53 10.93 8.74
CA ASP A 121 -2.42 12.08 8.87
C ASP A 121 -3.77 11.71 9.49
N LEU A 122 -4.30 10.51 9.19
CA LEU A 122 -5.51 9.98 9.82
C LEU A 122 -5.25 9.58 11.28
N ASN A 123 -4.09 9.01 11.58
CA ASN A 123 -3.68 8.70 12.96
C ASN A 123 -3.59 9.98 13.81
N HIS A 124 -2.96 11.03 13.30
CA HIS A 124 -2.90 12.32 13.97
C HIS A 124 -4.29 12.96 14.14
N GLN A 125 -5.17 12.84 13.14
CA GLN A 125 -6.57 13.26 13.28
C GLN A 125 -7.27 12.49 14.42
N TRP A 126 -7.03 11.18 14.56
CA TRP A 126 -7.55 10.40 15.68
C TRP A 126 -7.03 10.93 17.02
N TYR A 127 -5.72 11.15 17.16
CA TYR A 127 -5.15 11.75 18.37
C TYR A 127 -5.80 13.10 18.67
N SER A 128 -5.92 13.99 17.68
CA SER A 128 -6.55 15.30 17.83
C SER A 128 -8.00 15.22 18.28
N ILE A 129 -8.78 14.22 17.81
CA ILE A 129 -10.17 14.01 18.26
C ILE A 129 -10.17 13.58 19.73
N CYS A 130 -9.21 12.74 20.15
CA CYS A 130 -9.11 12.27 21.53
C CYS A 130 -8.73 13.36 22.53
N GLN A 131 -8.16 14.49 22.09
CA GLN A 131 -7.80 15.61 22.97
C GLN A 131 -8.98 16.56 23.16
N LEU A 132 -9.30 16.87 24.42
CA LEU A 132 -10.31 17.86 24.75
C LEU A 132 -9.71 19.27 24.87
N ALA A 133 -10.55 20.28 24.62
CA ALA A 133 -10.17 21.67 24.79
C ALA A 133 -10.05 22.05 26.28
N SER A 134 -9.34 23.14 26.56
CA SER A 134 -9.29 23.78 27.89
C SER A 134 -10.68 23.91 28.51
N PRO A 135 -10.89 23.60 29.81
CA PRO A 135 -9.89 23.23 30.82
C PRO A 135 -9.61 21.71 30.93
N TYR A 136 -10.19 20.87 30.06
CA TYR A 136 -10.14 19.40 30.20
C TYR A 136 -9.02 18.75 29.38
N GLN A 137 -7.90 19.43 29.15
CA GLN A 137 -6.83 18.97 28.25
C GLN A 137 -6.19 17.65 28.72
N ASP A 138 -6.22 17.42 30.03
CA ASP A 138 -5.70 16.21 30.69
C ASP A 138 -6.61 14.99 30.48
N LEU A 139 -7.88 15.21 30.09
CA LEU A 139 -8.82 14.13 29.82
C LEU A 139 -8.76 13.72 28.36
N ARG A 140 -8.71 12.41 28.12
CA ARG A 140 -8.71 11.80 26.79
C ARG A 140 -10.00 11.04 26.52
N LEU A 141 -10.59 11.21 25.33
CA LEU A 141 -11.86 10.55 24.99
C LEU A 141 -11.80 9.01 25.05
N ASN A 142 -10.64 8.41 24.74
CA ASN A 142 -10.43 6.96 24.80
C ASN A 142 -10.23 6.42 26.23
N GLU A 143 -10.04 7.30 27.22
CA GLU A 143 -9.88 6.95 28.64
C GLU A 143 -11.15 7.25 29.46
N LEU A 144 -12.08 8.01 28.88
CA LEU A 144 -13.37 8.30 29.48
C LEU A 144 -14.33 7.11 29.28
N PRO A 145 -15.13 6.73 30.29
CA PRO A 145 -15.47 7.52 31.47
C PRO A 145 -14.59 7.28 32.72
N GLU A 146 -13.61 6.40 32.68
CA GLU A 146 -12.84 5.95 33.87
C GLU A 146 -11.99 7.08 34.50
N GLY A 147 -11.52 8.04 33.69
CA GLY A 147 -10.76 9.21 34.16
C GLY A 147 -11.60 10.43 34.57
N LEU A 148 -12.93 10.32 34.62
CA LEU A 148 -13.79 11.48 34.91
C LEU A 148 -13.84 11.78 36.42
N PRO A 149 -13.63 13.03 36.86
CA PRO A 149 -13.81 13.41 38.27
C PRO A 149 -15.23 13.11 38.78
N ASP A 150 -15.34 12.64 40.02
CA ASP A 150 -16.62 12.25 40.64
C ASP A 150 -17.66 13.37 40.62
N ASP A 151 -17.23 14.63 40.74
CA ASP A 151 -18.11 15.80 40.69
C ASP A 151 -18.83 15.97 39.34
N LEU A 152 -18.20 15.50 38.27
CA LEU A 152 -18.73 15.55 36.90
C LEU A 152 -19.44 14.25 36.51
N ALA A 153 -19.29 13.19 37.30
CA ALA A 153 -19.89 11.90 37.05
C ALA A 153 -21.42 11.97 37.23
N CYS A 154 -22.15 11.66 36.16
CA CYS A 154 -23.58 11.40 36.23
C CYS A 154 -23.97 10.32 35.22
N ARG A 155 -25.08 9.62 35.48
CA ARG A 155 -25.49 8.46 34.66
C ARG A 155 -25.63 8.79 33.16
N SER A 156 -26.16 9.97 32.84
CA SER A 156 -26.35 10.39 31.44
C SER A 156 -25.03 10.73 30.74
N ILE A 157 -24.12 11.45 31.42
CA ILE A 157 -22.77 11.73 30.89
C ILE A 157 -21.99 10.43 30.73
N HIS A 158 -22.06 9.53 31.72
CA HIS A 158 -21.37 8.25 31.67
C HIS A 158 -21.84 7.39 30.48
N ALA A 159 -23.15 7.25 30.28
CA ALA A 159 -23.71 6.52 29.14
C ALA A 159 -23.30 7.15 27.79
N PHE A 160 -23.28 8.49 27.71
CA PHE A 160 -22.80 9.20 26.53
C PHE A 160 -21.32 8.95 26.26
N LEU A 161 -20.47 9.06 27.28
CA LEU A 161 -19.02 8.82 27.17
C LEU A 161 -18.70 7.38 26.76
N LEU A 162 -19.43 6.39 27.28
CA LEU A 162 -19.28 5.00 26.83
C LEU A 162 -19.56 4.84 25.33
N LYS A 163 -20.61 5.50 24.82
CA LYS A 163 -20.93 5.47 23.39
C LYS A 163 -19.83 6.16 22.55
N VAL A 164 -19.32 7.29 23.03
CA VAL A 164 -18.23 8.02 22.36
C VAL A 164 -16.96 7.18 22.34
N ARG A 165 -16.54 6.62 23.49
CA ARG A 165 -15.38 5.74 23.59
C ARG A 165 -15.49 4.55 22.64
N GLY A 166 -16.64 3.86 22.62
CA GLY A 166 -16.86 2.75 21.68
C GLY A 166 -16.68 3.17 20.21
N ALA A 167 -17.09 4.39 19.84
CA ALA A 167 -16.89 4.91 18.49
C ALA A 167 -15.42 5.29 18.19
N VAL A 168 -14.73 5.89 19.17
CA VAL A 168 -13.30 6.25 19.10
C VAL A 168 -12.43 4.98 18.99
N ASP A 169 -12.70 3.98 19.82
CA ASP A 169 -11.99 2.70 19.85
C ASP A 169 -12.26 1.89 18.57
N GLY A 170 -13.50 1.95 18.06
CA GLY A 170 -13.83 1.38 16.75
C GLY A 170 -13.00 2.03 15.62
N ALA A 171 -12.92 3.35 15.59
CA ALA A 171 -12.11 4.07 14.61
C ALA A 171 -10.61 3.75 14.76
N ARG A 172 -10.11 3.60 16.00
CA ARG A 172 -8.74 3.18 16.29
C ARG A 172 -8.46 1.78 15.74
N THR A 173 -9.36 0.84 15.99
CA THR A 173 -9.26 -0.54 15.50
C THR A 173 -9.22 -0.58 13.97
N ASP A 174 -10.10 0.17 13.30
CA ASP A 174 -10.14 0.26 11.84
C ASP A 174 -8.82 0.85 11.28
N LEU A 175 -8.26 1.86 11.95
CA LEU A 175 -6.96 2.47 11.62
C LEU A 175 -5.79 1.52 11.81
N ASP A 176 -5.71 0.84 12.96
CA ASP A 176 -4.68 -0.14 13.26
C ASP A 176 -4.74 -1.31 12.26
N HIS A 177 -5.94 -1.75 11.85
CA HIS A 177 -6.08 -2.74 10.80
C HIS A 177 -5.49 -2.24 9.47
N CYS A 178 -5.81 -1.02 9.05
CA CYS A 178 -5.23 -0.40 7.85
C CYS A 178 -3.70 -0.34 7.93
N PHE A 179 -3.16 0.04 9.09
CA PHE A 179 -1.73 0.04 9.35
C PHE A 179 -1.13 -1.35 9.18
N GLN A 180 -1.69 -2.37 9.82
CA GLN A 180 -1.17 -3.74 9.74
C GLN A 180 -1.21 -4.30 8.30
N VAL A 181 -2.28 -4.02 7.56
CA VAL A 181 -2.39 -4.43 6.15
C VAL A 181 -1.28 -3.77 5.32
N LEU A 182 -1.13 -2.46 5.42
CA LEU A 182 -0.11 -1.73 4.67
C LEU A 182 1.31 -2.14 5.10
N PHE A 183 1.52 -2.34 6.39
CA PHE A 183 2.78 -2.77 6.98
C PHE A 183 3.18 -4.15 6.45
N LYS A 184 2.30 -5.16 6.59
CA LYS A 184 2.53 -6.52 6.11
C LYS A 184 2.76 -6.57 4.59
N ALA A 185 2.00 -5.80 3.83
CA ALA A 185 2.20 -5.67 2.39
C ALA A 185 3.60 -5.11 2.07
N SER A 186 4.02 -4.07 2.80
CA SER A 186 5.35 -3.47 2.65
C SER A 186 6.47 -4.43 3.08
N GLU A 187 6.28 -5.26 4.11
CA GLU A 187 7.27 -6.25 4.56
C GLU A 187 7.41 -7.41 3.59
N THR A 188 6.28 -7.98 3.16
CA THR A 188 6.26 -9.04 2.14
C THR A 188 6.98 -8.55 0.89
N PHE A 189 6.77 -7.28 0.55
CA PHE A 189 7.44 -6.62 -0.55
C PHE A 189 8.97 -6.50 -0.34
N LEU A 190 9.41 -5.94 0.79
CA LEU A 190 10.85 -5.81 1.10
C LEU A 190 11.53 -7.18 1.06
N ASN A 191 10.90 -8.19 1.67
CA ASN A 191 11.41 -9.55 1.66
C ASN A 191 11.47 -10.13 0.24
N ALA A 192 10.44 -10.01 -0.58
CA ALA A 192 10.46 -10.52 -1.96
C ALA A 192 11.50 -9.82 -2.85
N TYR A 193 11.73 -8.51 -2.66
CA TYR A 193 12.72 -7.76 -3.41
C TYR A 193 14.16 -8.11 -3.01
N TYR A 194 14.41 -8.33 -1.72
CA TYR A 194 15.76 -8.59 -1.18
C TYR A 194 16.09 -10.09 -0.98
N GLN A 195 15.10 -10.98 -0.94
CA GLN A 195 15.27 -12.45 -0.89
C GLN A 195 15.27 -13.09 -2.28
N LYS A 196 15.15 -12.33 -3.38
CA LYS A 196 15.75 -12.84 -4.62
C LYS A 196 17.21 -13.11 -4.28
N PRO A 197 17.70 -14.37 -4.34
CA PRO A 197 19.12 -14.59 -4.23
C PRO A 197 19.74 -13.64 -5.27
N ARG A 198 20.71 -12.83 -4.83
CA ARG A 198 21.74 -12.38 -5.76
C ARG A 198 22.21 -13.66 -6.41
N SER A 199 21.75 -13.92 -7.63
CA SER A 199 22.34 -14.98 -8.45
C SER A 199 23.79 -14.58 -8.47
N SER A 200 24.58 -15.41 -7.80
CA SER A 200 25.99 -15.21 -7.58
C SER A 200 26.61 -14.68 -8.86
N GLY A 201 27.27 -13.53 -8.76
CA GLY A 201 28.32 -13.20 -9.69
C GLY A 201 29.26 -14.42 -9.80
N PRO A 202 29.78 -14.71 -10.99
CA PRO A 202 30.45 -15.97 -11.27
C PRO A 202 31.80 -16.01 -10.57
N GLY A 203 31.90 -16.82 -9.51
CA GLY A 203 33.13 -17.06 -8.76
C GLY A 203 33.41 -18.56 -8.63
N ARG A 204 33.95 -19.13 -9.71
CA ARG A 204 34.78 -20.36 -9.82
C ARG A 204 34.62 -21.46 -8.75
N GLN A 205 34.04 -22.58 -9.19
CA GLN A 205 34.73 -23.89 -9.22
C GLN A 205 33.95 -24.86 -10.12
N GLY A 206 34.66 -25.62 -10.94
CA GLY A 206 34.14 -26.78 -11.68
C GLY A 206 33.85 -26.51 -13.16
N ALA A 207 34.82 -26.84 -14.01
CA ALA A 207 34.69 -26.89 -15.46
C ALA A 207 33.45 -27.71 -15.88
N GLY A 208 32.56 -27.13 -16.71
CA GLY A 208 31.49 -27.93 -17.34
C GLY A 208 30.23 -27.22 -17.85
N ARG A 209 30.04 -25.90 -17.68
CA ARG A 209 28.72 -25.26 -17.93
C ARG A 209 28.51 -24.58 -19.29
N ASP A 210 29.48 -24.62 -20.19
CA ASP A 210 29.34 -23.97 -21.51
C ASP A 210 28.66 -24.86 -22.58
N ARG A 211 28.41 -26.14 -22.28
CA ARG A 211 27.64 -27.03 -23.16
C ARG A 211 26.12 -26.93 -22.96
N GLY A 212 25.63 -26.55 -21.77
CA GLY A 212 24.20 -26.52 -21.46
C GLY A 212 23.45 -25.30 -22.00
N ILE A 213 24.10 -24.13 -22.05
CA ILE A 213 23.46 -22.88 -22.49
C ILE A 213 23.28 -22.82 -24.02
N LYS A 214 24.17 -23.48 -24.78
CA LYS A 214 23.97 -23.71 -26.22
C LYS A 214 22.80 -24.68 -26.45
N SER A 215 22.69 -25.73 -25.63
CA SER A 215 21.59 -26.70 -25.70
C SER A 215 20.23 -26.03 -25.61
N GLU A 216 20.00 -25.15 -24.62
CA GLU A 216 18.68 -24.51 -24.45
C GLU A 216 18.32 -23.55 -25.59
N LEU A 217 19.29 -22.85 -26.16
CA LEU A 217 19.06 -21.98 -27.32
C LEU A 217 18.82 -22.80 -28.59
N GLU A 218 19.59 -23.87 -28.80
CA GLU A 218 19.41 -24.79 -29.93
C GLU A 218 18.05 -25.52 -29.85
N GLU A 219 17.64 -25.93 -28.66
CA GLU A 219 16.31 -26.49 -28.39
C GLU A 219 15.20 -25.47 -28.68
N SER A 220 15.40 -24.21 -28.28
CA SER A 220 14.44 -23.13 -28.56
C SER A 220 14.36 -22.82 -30.05
N LEU A 221 15.49 -22.81 -30.77
CA LEU A 221 15.53 -22.63 -32.22
C LEU A 221 14.86 -23.81 -32.93
N ARG A 222 15.11 -25.04 -32.51
CA ARG A 222 14.41 -26.25 -33.02
C ARG A 222 12.91 -26.20 -32.74
N PHE A 223 12.49 -25.76 -31.56
CA PHE A 223 11.07 -25.63 -31.21
C PHE A 223 10.32 -24.67 -32.14
N PHE A 224 10.98 -23.59 -32.58
CA PHE A 224 10.44 -22.63 -33.54
C PHE A 224 10.75 -22.96 -35.00
N GLU A 225 11.45 -24.07 -35.26
CA GLU A 225 11.90 -24.50 -36.59
C GLU A 225 12.78 -23.46 -37.30
N PHE A 226 13.68 -22.82 -36.54
CA PHE A 226 14.68 -21.91 -37.07
C PHE A 226 16.05 -22.59 -37.19
N ASP A 227 16.64 -22.55 -38.38
CA ASP A 227 18.01 -23.06 -38.63
C ASP A 227 19.10 -22.12 -38.08
N ARG A 228 18.76 -20.84 -37.88
CA ARG A 228 19.66 -19.77 -37.39
C ARG A 228 18.87 -18.79 -36.53
N THR A 229 19.56 -17.96 -35.75
CA THR A 229 18.92 -16.92 -34.92
C THR A 229 18.05 -15.99 -35.78
N PRO A 230 16.72 -15.96 -35.57
CA PRO A 230 15.81 -15.12 -36.35
C PRO A 230 15.95 -13.65 -35.97
N ASN A 231 15.48 -12.72 -36.80
CA ASN A 231 15.29 -11.35 -36.36
C ASN A 231 14.01 -11.22 -35.49
N ALA A 232 13.87 -10.11 -34.77
CA ALA A 232 12.75 -9.91 -33.83
C ALA A 232 11.37 -9.93 -34.51
N ARG A 233 11.29 -9.55 -35.79
CA ARG A 233 10.06 -9.53 -36.57
C ARG A 233 9.62 -10.95 -36.94
N ASP A 234 10.56 -11.77 -37.39
CA ASP A 234 10.29 -13.16 -37.81
C ASP A 234 9.98 -14.05 -36.62
N LEU A 235 10.66 -13.85 -35.49
CA LEU A 235 10.35 -14.53 -34.23
C LEU A 235 8.93 -14.22 -33.74
N ARG A 236 8.53 -12.93 -33.77
CA ARG A 236 7.17 -12.51 -33.38
C ARG A 236 6.11 -13.10 -34.31
N LYS A 237 6.37 -13.10 -35.62
CA LYS A 237 5.45 -13.68 -36.60
C LYS A 237 5.25 -15.17 -36.33
N ARG A 238 6.34 -15.92 -36.12
CA ARG A 238 6.28 -17.36 -35.84
C ARG A 238 5.61 -17.68 -34.50
N TYR A 239 5.87 -16.87 -33.47
CA TYR A 239 5.19 -16.96 -32.18
C TYR A 239 3.68 -16.79 -32.33
N LEU A 240 3.21 -15.79 -33.07
CA LEU A 240 1.78 -15.57 -33.29
C LEU A 240 1.12 -16.70 -34.09
N GLU A 241 1.82 -17.28 -35.06
CA GLU A 241 1.34 -18.44 -35.83
C GLU A 241 1.17 -19.69 -34.93
N LEU A 242 2.14 -19.97 -34.07
CA LEU A 242 2.08 -21.10 -33.14
C LEU A 242 1.07 -20.86 -32.01
N ALA A 243 1.04 -19.64 -31.44
CA ALA A 243 0.11 -19.25 -30.40
C ALA A 243 -1.34 -19.43 -30.85
N LYS A 244 -1.69 -19.05 -32.08
CA LYS A 244 -3.04 -19.26 -32.62
C LYS A 244 -3.44 -20.73 -32.75
N ARG A 245 -2.47 -21.65 -32.83
CA ARG A 245 -2.71 -23.10 -32.97
C ARG A 245 -2.74 -23.82 -31.63
N CYS A 246 -1.99 -23.35 -30.63
CA CYS A 246 -1.89 -24.02 -29.33
C CYS A 246 -2.53 -23.24 -28.17
N HIS A 247 -3.19 -22.11 -28.42
CA HIS A 247 -3.89 -21.36 -27.38
C HIS A 247 -4.93 -22.27 -26.68
N PRO A 248 -4.99 -22.29 -25.34
CA PRO A 248 -5.91 -23.15 -24.60
C PRO A 248 -7.39 -22.89 -24.94
N ASP A 249 -7.72 -21.68 -25.39
CA ASP A 249 -9.09 -21.31 -25.79
C ASP A 249 -9.49 -21.79 -27.20
N VAL A 250 -8.59 -22.45 -27.94
CA VAL A 250 -8.89 -23.03 -29.27
C VAL A 250 -9.16 -24.53 -29.12
N ALA A 251 -10.10 -25.08 -29.89
CA ALA A 251 -10.40 -26.51 -29.87
C ALA A 251 -9.15 -27.35 -30.21
N GLY A 252 -8.65 -28.12 -29.23
CA GLY A 252 -7.38 -28.86 -29.33
C GLY A 252 -6.14 -28.10 -28.82
N GLY A 253 -6.34 -26.98 -28.11
CA GLY A 253 -5.28 -26.24 -27.41
C GLY A 253 -4.64 -27.05 -26.27
N ASP A 254 -3.36 -26.77 -26.02
CA ASP A 254 -2.54 -27.45 -25.02
C ASP A 254 -1.81 -26.40 -24.18
N ASP A 255 -2.25 -26.23 -22.94
CA ASP A 255 -1.74 -25.22 -21.99
C ASP A 255 -0.24 -25.42 -21.71
N ASP A 256 0.22 -26.66 -21.61
CA ASP A 256 1.64 -26.95 -21.35
C ASP A 256 2.49 -26.64 -22.58
N ARG A 257 1.96 -26.88 -23.78
CA ARG A 257 2.61 -26.47 -25.03
C ARG A 257 2.65 -24.95 -25.19
N PHE A 258 1.61 -24.23 -24.74
CA PHE A 258 1.59 -22.77 -24.76
C PHE A 258 2.59 -22.15 -23.77
N LYS A 259 2.76 -22.74 -22.58
CA LYS A 259 3.81 -22.36 -21.63
C LYS A 259 5.21 -22.59 -22.23
N LYS A 260 5.45 -23.74 -22.87
CA LYS A 260 6.72 -24.03 -23.58
C LYS A 260 6.98 -23.03 -24.71
N LEU A 261 5.98 -22.71 -25.52
CA LEU A 261 6.06 -21.70 -26.57
C LEU A 261 6.50 -20.34 -26.02
N THR A 262 5.87 -19.89 -24.93
CA THR A 262 6.19 -18.60 -24.29
C THR A 262 7.58 -18.61 -23.66
N HIS A 263 7.98 -19.74 -23.07
CA HIS A 263 9.33 -19.93 -22.53
C HIS A 263 10.41 -19.79 -23.62
N HIS A 264 10.30 -20.56 -24.71
CA HIS A 264 11.27 -20.53 -25.81
C HIS A 264 11.31 -19.17 -26.52
N TYR A 265 10.17 -18.48 -26.65
CA TYR A 265 10.11 -17.13 -27.22
C TYR A 265 10.97 -16.14 -26.42
N HIS A 266 10.87 -16.16 -25.09
CA HIS A 266 11.70 -15.31 -24.23
C HIS A 266 13.19 -15.69 -24.28
N GLN A 267 13.52 -16.97 -24.45
CA GLN A 267 14.91 -17.41 -24.56
C GLN A 267 15.59 -16.85 -25.82
N ILE A 268 14.90 -16.90 -26.97
CA ILE A 268 15.43 -16.33 -28.22
C ILE A 268 15.46 -14.81 -28.12
N LEU A 269 14.41 -14.16 -27.59
CA LEU A 269 14.32 -12.70 -27.50
C LEU A 269 15.45 -12.09 -26.64
N LYS A 270 15.85 -12.73 -25.55
CA LYS A 270 16.98 -12.30 -24.70
C LYS A 270 18.32 -12.27 -25.45
N ARG A 271 18.44 -13.01 -26.56
CA ARG A 271 19.66 -13.13 -27.37
C ARG A 271 19.64 -12.24 -28.61
N LEU A 272 18.50 -11.64 -28.93
CA LEU A 272 18.44 -10.68 -30.02
C LEU A 272 19.09 -9.36 -29.58
N PRO A 273 19.98 -8.78 -30.40
CA PRO A 273 20.54 -7.48 -30.09
C PRO A 273 19.39 -6.45 -30.05
N SER A 274 19.18 -5.83 -28.90
CA SER A 274 18.32 -4.65 -28.76
C SER A 274 18.90 -3.56 -29.64
N ARG A 275 18.30 -3.32 -30.82
CA ARG A 275 18.66 -2.15 -31.62
C ARG A 275 18.33 -0.90 -30.80
N ALA A 276 19.38 -0.12 -30.53
CA ALA A 276 19.29 1.29 -30.16
C ALA A 276 18.64 2.09 -31.29
#